data_AF-A0A821WYZ8-F1
#
_entry.id   AF-A0A821WYZ8-F1
#
_cell.length_a   1.000
_cell.length_b   1.000
_cell.length_c   1.000
_cell.angle_alpha   90.00
_cell.angle_beta   90.00
_cell.angle_gamma   90.00
#
_symmetry.space_group_name_H-M   'P 1'
#
loop_
_entity.id
_entity.type
_entity.pdbx_description
1 polymer ?
#
loop_
_entity_poly.entity_id
_entity_poly.type
_entity_poly.pdbx_seq_one_letter_code
_entity_poly.pdbx_strand_id
1 'polypeptide(L)'
;METQSSGTLQSPSTFSESSKTGSSRSVGSAKDEPDFTKDNSASPIDLECHIQAERITKILDETIYKTKMALCLPHLVQEYKTLSSILSNQHMEDLVFIFEQYDNPLFSTSLLNLDALEDIKAGDVSLKNRLNPELGHLVYILNSYPHLKPKVEEMITEMKEEYSAYDESRRRFPGLEYLLTLEHFRDLMIKQMDTTAAEELAAKLNTRKLEGSNERLMEKIKEYTQDLKEENERFEETMRMKTDLIARLEQEIAILNRDAEIRLKKKILDSDRQMVLATRAHLVKNEMLKEEEVECRELYENILRKHLIDEKNQRARRFKVETQLLSWLQKYDLEMADKQVELDEFTTKYEDEVQKCDELELKLAEQDKEYVPLMAEREEEYHQELTEKMNKFLLEHAARVIQCAWRDVLANRAEKKRLKKLQKKMQAAQAAAEAAEKKKGKK
;
A
#
# COMPACT_ATOMS: atom_id res chain seq x y z
N MET A 1 8.67 0.35 6.54
CA MET A 1 9.80 -0.60 6.47
C MET A 1 10.31 -0.54 5.05
N GLU A 2 11.34 0.27 4.85
CA GLU A 2 12.00 0.51 3.58
C GLU A 2 13.15 -0.49 3.44
N THR A 3 13.23 -1.19 2.32
CA THR A 3 14.40 -1.97 1.93
C THR A 3 14.94 -1.40 0.63
N GLN A 4 15.97 -0.57 0.78
CA GLN A 4 16.86 -0.13 -0.28
C GLN A 4 17.71 -1.32 -0.72
N SER A 5 17.76 -1.59 -2.03
CA SER A 5 18.71 -2.54 -2.63
C SER A 5 19.47 -1.83 -3.74
N SER A 6 20.75 -1.61 -3.48
CA SER A 6 21.73 -1.01 -4.39
C SER A 6 22.16 -2.04 -5.45
N GLY A 7 21.96 -1.71 -6.72
CA GLY A 7 22.45 -2.49 -7.86
C GLY A 7 23.64 -1.80 -8.51
N THR A 8 24.83 -2.35 -8.25
CA THR A 8 26.14 -1.94 -8.75
C THR A 8 26.34 -2.34 -10.22
N LEU A 9 26.86 -1.41 -11.02
CA LEU A 9 27.36 -1.63 -12.38
C LEU A 9 28.62 -2.50 -12.36
N GLN A 10 28.63 -3.59 -13.13
CA GLN A 10 29.85 -4.28 -13.54
C GLN A 10 29.75 -4.74 -15.00
N SER A 11 30.67 -4.24 -15.81
CA SER A 11 31.00 -4.71 -17.15
C SER A 11 31.62 -6.12 -17.10
N PRO A 12 31.46 -6.95 -18.14
CA PRO A 12 32.39 -8.04 -18.38
C PRO A 12 33.40 -7.65 -19.46
N SER A 13 34.67 -7.63 -19.06
CA SER A 13 35.80 -7.86 -19.95
C SER A 13 35.97 -9.37 -20.15
N THR A 14 36.31 -9.79 -21.36
CA THR A 14 36.94 -11.09 -21.61
C THR A 14 38.06 -10.93 -22.62
N PHE A 15 39.29 -11.11 -22.11
CA PHE A 15 40.44 -11.76 -22.75
C PHE A 15 39.99 -13.01 -23.56
N SER A 16 40.65 -13.52 -24.60
CA SER A 16 42.09 -13.80 -24.78
C SER A 16 42.37 -14.38 -26.18
N GLU A 17 43.50 -13.98 -26.76
CA GLU A 17 44.55 -14.80 -27.41
C GLU A 17 44.28 -15.86 -28.50
N SER A 18 44.97 -15.63 -29.64
CA SER A 18 46.05 -16.48 -30.19
C SER A 18 45.78 -17.47 -31.35
N SER A 19 46.49 -17.17 -32.45
CA SER A 19 47.31 -18.06 -33.30
C SER A 19 46.72 -18.92 -34.43
N LYS A 20 47.39 -18.74 -35.59
CA LYS A 20 47.91 -19.75 -36.53
C LYS A 20 46.92 -20.46 -37.48
N THR A 21 47.05 -20.22 -38.79
CA THR A 21 47.91 -20.99 -39.75
C THR A 21 47.51 -20.75 -41.22
N GLY A 22 48.51 -20.84 -42.12
CA GLY A 22 48.38 -21.37 -43.51
C GLY A 22 47.94 -20.37 -44.60
N SER A 23 48.82 -19.73 -45.37
CA SER A 23 49.65 -20.24 -46.48
C SER A 23 48.91 -20.62 -47.78
N SER A 24 49.03 -19.75 -48.80
CA SER A 24 49.31 -20.07 -50.23
C SER A 24 49.28 -18.73 -50.99
N ARG A 25 50.39 -18.14 -51.47
CA ARG A 25 51.33 -18.53 -52.54
C ARG A 25 50.71 -18.51 -53.96
N SER A 26 50.85 -17.36 -54.62
CA SER A 26 51.05 -17.20 -56.08
C SER A 26 51.59 -15.77 -56.30
N VAL A 27 52.89 -15.52 -56.44
CA VAL A 27 53.74 -15.82 -57.62
C VAL A 27 52.97 -15.58 -58.91
N GLY A 28 53.27 -14.48 -59.59
CA GLY A 28 52.65 -14.17 -60.87
C GLY A 28 53.09 -12.85 -61.44
N SER A 29 54.34 -12.82 -61.92
CA SER A 29 54.85 -11.93 -62.98
C SER A 29 54.54 -10.44 -62.87
N ALA A 30 55.54 -9.69 -62.38
CA ALA A 30 56.05 -8.58 -63.17
C ALA A 30 56.39 -9.15 -64.57
N LYS A 31 55.42 -9.11 -65.48
CA LYS A 31 55.69 -9.18 -66.90
C LYS A 31 56.34 -7.86 -67.21
N ASP A 32 57.57 -7.92 -67.70
CA ASP A 32 58.16 -6.90 -68.55
C ASP A 32 57.03 -6.33 -69.43
N GLU A 33 56.56 -5.13 -69.10
CA GLU A 33 55.92 -4.26 -70.06
C GLU A 33 57.04 -3.99 -71.08
N PRO A 34 56.96 -4.50 -72.31
CA PRO A 34 57.88 -4.07 -73.34
C PRO A 34 57.71 -2.55 -73.48
N ASP A 35 58.72 -1.82 -73.03
CA ASP A 35 58.89 -0.40 -73.29
C ASP A 35 59.07 -0.22 -74.80
N PHE A 36 57.94 -0.15 -75.52
CA PHE A 36 57.87 0.11 -76.96
C PHE A 36 58.12 1.58 -77.30
N THR A 37 58.56 2.42 -76.35
CA THR A 37 58.85 3.84 -76.61
C THR A 37 60.27 4.09 -77.14
N LYS A 38 61.07 3.03 -77.33
CA LYS A 38 62.44 3.09 -77.86
C LYS A 38 62.56 2.61 -79.31
N ASP A 39 61.84 3.27 -80.21
CA ASP A 39 62.27 3.41 -81.61
C ASP A 39 61.62 4.68 -82.19
N ASN A 40 61.94 5.81 -81.56
CA ASN A 40 61.52 7.14 -82.01
C ASN A 40 62.46 7.71 -83.09
N SER A 41 62.98 6.84 -83.96
CA SER A 41 63.41 7.26 -85.29
C SER A 41 62.31 6.83 -86.24
N ALA A 42 61.36 7.73 -86.51
CA ALA A 42 60.26 7.51 -87.45
C ALA A 42 60.82 6.75 -88.65
N SER A 43 60.34 5.52 -88.85
CA SER A 43 60.73 4.70 -90.00
C SER A 43 60.49 5.55 -91.25
N PRO A 44 61.28 5.39 -92.34
CA PRO A 44 60.96 6.05 -93.61
C PRO A 44 59.49 5.85 -94.03
N ILE A 45 58.88 4.75 -93.60
CA ILE A 45 57.45 4.44 -93.76
C ILE A 45 56.57 5.30 -92.85
N ASP A 46 56.94 5.50 -91.59
CA ASP A 46 56.17 6.35 -90.65
C ASP A 46 56.24 7.82 -91.05
N LEU A 47 57.39 8.26 -91.56
CA LEU A 47 57.56 9.62 -92.08
C LEU A 47 56.71 9.83 -93.35
N GLU A 48 56.69 8.85 -94.26
CA GLU A 48 55.82 8.88 -95.45
C GLU A 48 54.33 8.86 -95.05
N CYS A 49 53.94 8.01 -94.11
CA CYS A 49 52.58 7.96 -93.57
C CYS A 49 52.18 9.30 -92.91
N HIS A 50 53.09 9.93 -92.17
CA HIS A 50 52.85 11.24 -91.56
C HIS A 50 52.72 12.35 -92.62
N ILE A 51 53.54 12.33 -93.67
CA ILE A 51 53.44 13.26 -94.80
C ILE A 51 52.11 13.06 -95.55
N GLN A 52 51.72 11.81 -95.79
CA GLN A 52 50.43 11.50 -96.41
C GLN A 52 49.26 11.92 -95.51
N ALA A 53 49.40 11.73 -94.19
CA ALA A 53 48.42 12.15 -93.21
C ALA A 53 48.22 13.65 -93.19
N GLU A 54 49.32 14.40 -93.20
CA GLU A 54 49.30 15.87 -93.25
C GLU A 54 48.68 16.35 -94.58
N ARG A 55 48.99 15.67 -95.70
CA ARG A 55 48.42 16.00 -97.01
C ARG A 55 46.91 15.75 -97.06
N ILE A 56 46.44 14.61 -96.56
CA ILE A 56 45.01 14.28 -96.49
C ILE A 56 44.29 15.26 -95.56
N THR A 57 44.87 15.57 -94.40
CA THR A 57 44.33 16.56 -93.45
C THR A 57 44.21 17.93 -94.11
N LYS A 58 45.23 18.40 -94.84
CA LYS A 58 45.16 19.67 -95.59
C LYS A 58 44.06 19.66 -96.65
N ILE A 59 43.91 18.56 -97.41
CA ILE A 59 42.84 18.43 -98.41
C ILE A 59 41.46 18.48 -97.75
N LEU A 60 41.29 17.80 -96.60
CA LEU A 60 40.04 17.81 -95.84
C LEU A 60 39.76 19.21 -95.27
N ASP A 61 40.75 19.88 -94.70
CA ASP A 61 40.60 21.24 -94.16
C ASP A 61 40.24 22.24 -95.28
N GLU A 62 40.84 22.13 -96.46
CA GLU A 62 40.46 22.92 -97.64
C GLU A 62 39.03 22.62 -98.11
N THR A 63 38.62 21.35 -98.07
CA THR A 63 37.28 20.91 -98.49
C THR A 63 36.23 21.39 -97.50
N ILE A 64 36.49 21.28 -96.21
CA ILE A 64 35.66 21.83 -95.13
C ILE A 64 35.51 23.33 -95.32
N TYR A 65 36.61 24.06 -95.56
CA TYR A 65 36.55 25.50 -95.78
C TYR A 65 35.76 25.88 -97.03
N LYS A 66 35.95 25.20 -98.17
CA LYS A 66 35.15 25.43 -99.38
C LYS A 66 33.66 25.13 -99.15
N THR A 67 33.35 24.12 -98.33
CA THR A 67 31.97 23.79 -97.93
C THR A 67 31.38 24.89 -97.06
N LYS A 68 32.12 25.40 -96.06
CA LYS A 68 31.73 26.57 -95.27
C LYS A 68 31.42 27.78 -96.15
N MET A 69 32.29 28.08 -97.12
CA MET A 69 32.07 29.16 -98.07
C MET A 69 30.82 28.96 -98.91
N ALA A 70 30.58 27.75 -99.42
CA ALA A 70 29.38 27.44 -100.21
C ALA A 70 28.08 27.62 -99.40
N LEU A 71 28.10 27.32 -98.10
CA LEU A 71 26.96 27.53 -97.19
C LEU A 71 26.70 29.00 -96.86
N CYS A 72 27.78 29.79 -96.74
CA CYS A 72 27.68 31.23 -96.51
C CYS A 72 27.35 32.03 -97.77
N LEU A 73 27.61 31.47 -98.97
CA LEU A 73 27.44 32.16 -100.25
C LEU A 73 26.04 32.77 -100.45
N PRO A 74 24.91 32.08 -100.19
CA PRO A 74 23.58 32.67 -100.33
C PRO A 74 23.34 33.88 -99.40
N HIS A 75 23.91 33.84 -98.18
CA HIS A 75 23.81 34.93 -97.21
C HIS A 75 24.71 36.11 -97.61
N LEU A 76 25.91 35.82 -98.12
CA LEU A 76 26.84 36.84 -98.64
C LEU A 76 26.28 37.55 -99.88
N VAL A 77 25.54 36.85 -100.75
CA VAL A 77 24.84 37.42 -101.91
C VAL A 77 23.69 38.33 -101.47
N GLN A 78 22.91 37.93 -100.46
CA GLN A 78 21.81 38.75 -99.92
C GLN A 78 22.33 39.98 -99.17
N GLU A 79 23.48 39.87 -98.50
CA GLU A 79 24.15 40.97 -97.80
C GLU A 79 25.28 41.58 -98.63
N TYR A 80 24.91 42.11 -99.79
CA TYR A 80 25.83 42.70 -100.78
C TYR A 80 26.81 43.76 -100.21
N LYS A 81 26.41 44.46 -99.13
CA LYS A 81 27.25 45.43 -98.42
C LYS A 81 28.52 44.80 -97.84
N THR A 82 28.41 43.60 -97.29
CA THR A 82 29.51 42.86 -96.65
C THR A 82 30.58 42.49 -97.70
N LEU A 83 30.16 41.96 -98.85
CA LEU A 83 31.05 41.68 -99.99
C LEU A 83 31.70 42.95 -100.55
N SER A 84 30.94 44.03 -100.74
CA SER A 84 31.43 45.31 -101.29
C SER A 84 32.50 45.99 -100.42
N SER A 85 32.53 45.69 -99.11
CA SER A 85 33.52 46.24 -98.18
C SER A 85 34.87 45.49 -98.20
N ILE A 86 34.88 44.27 -98.72
CA ILE A 86 36.04 43.35 -98.69
C ILE A 86 36.66 43.20 -100.08
N LEU A 87 35.84 43.20 -101.12
CA LEU A 87 36.25 42.99 -102.51
C LEU A 87 36.59 44.31 -103.20
N SER A 88 37.45 44.25 -104.22
CA SER A 88 37.68 45.41 -105.10
C SER A 88 36.45 45.66 -105.98
N ASN A 89 36.22 46.91 -106.40
CA ASN A 89 35.08 47.25 -107.26
C ASN A 89 35.03 46.40 -108.54
N GLN A 90 36.19 46.09 -109.14
CA GLN A 90 36.27 45.23 -110.34
C GLN A 90 35.76 43.81 -110.06
N HIS A 91 36.30 43.15 -109.04
CA HIS A 91 35.86 41.79 -108.70
C HIS A 91 34.43 41.77 -108.17
N MET A 92 33.95 42.88 -107.63
CA MET A 92 32.56 43.02 -107.22
C MET A 92 31.63 43.12 -108.43
N GLU A 93 31.98 43.88 -109.47
CA GLU A 93 31.26 43.91 -110.75
C GLU A 93 31.27 42.54 -111.43
N ASP A 94 32.41 41.85 -111.42
CA ASP A 94 32.53 40.49 -111.95
C ASP A 94 31.62 39.50 -111.18
N LEU A 95 31.55 39.62 -109.86
CA LEU A 95 30.67 38.81 -109.02
C LEU A 95 29.18 39.13 -109.22
N VAL A 96 28.81 40.40 -109.38
CA VAL A 96 27.44 40.79 -109.73
C VAL A 96 27.06 40.16 -111.06
N PHE A 97 27.93 40.28 -112.06
CA PHE A 97 27.71 39.66 -113.36
C PHE A 97 27.50 38.16 -113.21
N ILE A 98 28.37 37.47 -112.47
CA ILE A 98 28.21 36.03 -112.21
C ILE A 98 26.88 35.74 -111.51
N PHE A 99 26.51 36.48 -110.45
CA PHE A 99 25.24 36.27 -109.74
C PHE A 99 24.01 36.55 -110.61
N GLU A 100 24.03 37.60 -111.45
CA GLU A 100 22.96 37.91 -112.41
C GLU A 100 22.80 36.80 -113.47
N GLN A 101 23.91 36.18 -113.90
CA GLN A 101 23.85 35.01 -114.79
C GLN A 101 23.19 33.80 -114.09
N TYR A 102 23.41 33.63 -112.79
CA TYR A 102 22.79 32.55 -112.01
C TYR A 102 21.32 32.83 -111.66
N ASP A 103 20.90 34.09 -111.51
CA ASP A 103 19.50 34.48 -111.27
C ASP A 103 18.63 34.41 -112.54
N ASN A 104 19.24 34.37 -113.74
CA ASN A 104 18.51 34.25 -114.99
C ASN A 104 18.01 32.79 -115.23
N PRO A 105 16.68 32.54 -115.32
CA PRO A 105 16.12 31.20 -115.50
C PRO A 105 16.57 30.50 -116.79
N LEU A 106 16.94 31.26 -117.82
CA LEU A 106 17.37 30.71 -119.12
C LEU A 106 18.82 30.18 -119.10
N PHE A 107 19.67 30.74 -118.23
CA PHE A 107 21.07 30.31 -118.08
C PHE A 107 21.22 29.20 -117.02
N SER A 108 20.45 29.25 -115.94
CA SER A 108 20.47 28.22 -114.89
C SER A 108 20.10 26.81 -115.37
N THR A 109 19.19 26.67 -116.36
CA THR A 109 18.90 25.37 -116.99
C THR A 109 19.97 24.88 -117.97
N SER A 110 20.78 25.78 -118.55
CA SER A 110 21.91 25.41 -119.43
C SER A 110 23.17 25.00 -118.66
N LEU A 111 23.20 25.26 -117.34
CA LEU A 111 24.38 25.07 -116.48
C LEU A 111 24.39 23.73 -115.73
N LEU A 112 23.24 23.07 -115.60
CA LEU A 112 23.19 21.63 -115.35
C LEU A 112 23.38 20.92 -116.69
N ASN A 113 24.63 20.89 -117.15
CA ASN A 113 25.00 20.09 -118.30
C ASN A 113 24.76 18.63 -117.90
N LEU A 114 23.60 18.05 -118.26
CA LEU A 114 23.18 16.71 -117.83
C LEU A 114 24.25 15.67 -118.20
N ASP A 115 24.93 15.88 -119.32
CA ASP A 115 26.07 15.09 -119.80
C ASP A 115 27.24 15.08 -118.80
N ALA A 116 27.54 16.22 -118.15
CA ALA A 116 28.59 16.30 -117.14
C ALA A 116 28.23 15.54 -115.84
N LEU A 117 26.94 15.42 -115.53
CA LEU A 117 26.46 14.67 -114.36
C LEU A 117 26.48 13.16 -114.62
N GLU A 118 26.24 12.72 -115.86
CA GLU A 118 26.41 11.32 -116.29
C GLU A 118 27.90 10.92 -116.35
N ASP A 119 28.79 11.81 -116.80
CA ASP A 119 30.24 11.56 -116.79
C ASP A 119 30.82 11.49 -115.37
N ILE A 120 30.31 12.29 -114.42
CA ILE A 120 30.66 12.19 -112.98
C ILE A 120 30.25 10.83 -112.41
N LYS A 121 29.10 10.28 -112.83
CA LYS A 121 28.70 8.91 -112.48
C LYS A 121 29.58 7.86 -113.16
N ALA A 122 30.14 8.16 -114.34
CA ALA A 122 31.05 7.28 -115.08
C ALA A 122 32.51 7.34 -114.58
N GLY A 123 32.86 8.30 -113.72
CA GLY A 123 34.16 8.37 -113.05
C GLY A 123 35.28 9.04 -113.85
N ASP A 124 34.97 9.85 -114.87
CA ASP A 124 35.98 10.55 -115.66
C ASP A 124 36.42 11.86 -114.96
N VAL A 125 37.68 11.90 -114.49
CA VAL A 125 38.20 12.95 -113.57
C VAL A 125 38.79 14.16 -114.32
N SER A 126 38.60 14.26 -115.64
CA SER A 126 39.00 15.44 -116.43
C SER A 126 38.00 16.60 -116.29
N LEU A 127 37.67 16.97 -115.04
CA LEU A 127 36.64 17.95 -114.67
C LEU A 127 37.13 19.40 -114.63
N LYS A 128 38.44 19.64 -114.69
CA LYS A 128 39.04 20.96 -114.38
C LYS A 128 38.67 22.08 -115.37
N ASN A 129 38.30 21.72 -116.60
CA ASN A 129 37.97 22.66 -117.67
C ASN A 129 36.50 22.62 -118.13
N ARG A 130 35.65 21.81 -117.49
CA ARG A 130 34.21 21.65 -117.86
C ARG A 130 33.23 22.06 -116.75
N LEU A 131 33.71 22.26 -115.52
CA LEU A 131 32.95 22.94 -114.47
C LEU A 131 32.76 24.41 -114.87
N ASN A 132 31.59 24.97 -114.58
CA ASN A 132 31.22 26.33 -115.01
C ASN A 132 32.40 27.31 -114.77
N PRO A 133 33.02 27.87 -115.83
CA PRO A 133 34.17 28.76 -115.69
C PRO A 133 33.85 29.94 -114.77
N GLU A 134 32.59 30.37 -114.73
CA GLU A 134 32.09 31.42 -113.84
C GLU A 134 32.04 30.99 -112.37
N LEU A 135 31.76 29.71 -112.08
CA LEU A 135 31.85 29.18 -110.70
C LEU A 135 33.31 29.06 -110.25
N GLY A 136 34.19 28.64 -111.18
CA GLY A 136 35.63 28.62 -110.94
C GLY A 136 36.17 30.04 -110.67
N HIS A 137 35.70 31.03 -111.44
CA HIS A 137 36.06 32.42 -111.26
C HIS A 137 35.51 33.01 -109.95
N LEU A 138 34.26 32.72 -109.60
CA LEU A 138 33.65 33.03 -108.30
C LEU A 138 34.49 32.49 -107.13
N VAL A 139 34.78 31.18 -107.14
CA VAL A 139 35.55 30.52 -106.08
C VAL A 139 36.99 31.05 -106.03
N TYR A 140 37.59 31.39 -107.17
CA TYR A 140 38.90 32.02 -107.24
C TYR A 140 38.89 33.42 -106.61
N ILE A 141 37.94 34.27 -106.99
CA ILE A 141 37.77 35.61 -106.43
C ILE A 141 37.58 35.50 -104.91
N LEU A 142 36.63 34.70 -104.44
CA LEU A 142 36.34 34.62 -103.01
C LEU A 142 37.50 34.02 -102.19
N ASN A 143 38.29 33.10 -102.74
CA ASN A 143 39.48 32.56 -102.06
C ASN A 143 40.70 33.51 -102.12
N SER A 144 40.73 34.47 -103.04
CA SER A 144 41.86 35.39 -103.22
C SER A 144 41.90 36.50 -102.17
N TYR A 145 40.86 36.65 -101.34
CA TYR A 145 40.76 37.66 -100.30
C TYR A 145 40.84 37.04 -98.90
N PRO A 146 41.99 37.16 -98.19
CA PRO A 146 42.19 36.57 -96.87
C PRO A 146 41.19 37.07 -95.81
N HIS A 147 40.69 38.29 -95.97
CA HIS A 147 39.74 38.91 -95.06
C HIS A 147 38.32 38.31 -95.14
N LEU A 148 38.02 37.52 -96.18
CA LEU A 148 36.74 36.83 -96.30
C LEU A 148 36.67 35.57 -95.40
N LYS A 149 37.80 34.89 -95.20
CA LYS A 149 37.92 33.69 -94.36
C LYS A 149 37.39 33.87 -92.93
N PRO A 150 37.83 34.87 -92.15
CA PRO A 150 37.31 35.07 -90.80
C PRO A 150 35.81 35.42 -90.78
N LYS A 151 35.30 36.13 -91.80
CA LYS A 151 33.87 36.46 -91.90
C LYS A 151 33.02 35.22 -92.17
N VAL A 152 33.49 34.32 -93.05
CA VAL A 152 32.84 33.04 -93.31
C VAL A 152 32.82 32.16 -92.05
N GLU A 153 33.91 32.12 -91.29
CA GLU A 153 33.97 31.37 -90.03
C GLU A 153 33.01 31.95 -88.96
N GLU A 154 32.93 33.28 -88.83
CA GLU A 154 31.96 33.94 -87.93
C GLU A 154 30.52 33.54 -88.28
N MET A 155 30.13 33.66 -89.55
CA MET A 155 28.79 33.27 -90.01
C MET A 155 28.48 31.79 -89.77
N ILE A 156 29.45 30.89 -89.98
CA ILE A 156 29.27 29.46 -89.68
C ILE A 156 29.14 29.23 -88.17
N THR A 157 29.85 30.00 -87.34
CA THR A 157 29.77 29.87 -85.89
C THR A 157 28.38 30.29 -85.40
N GLU A 158 27.85 31.40 -85.91
CA GLU A 158 26.47 31.84 -85.67
C GLU A 158 25.46 30.76 -86.12
N MET A 159 25.64 30.19 -87.33
CA MET A 159 24.79 29.09 -87.82
C MET A 159 24.86 27.85 -86.91
N LYS A 160 26.01 27.52 -86.33
CA LYS A 160 26.17 26.40 -85.38
C LYS A 160 25.52 26.68 -84.02
N GLU A 161 25.62 27.91 -83.53
CA GLU A 161 24.96 28.35 -82.29
C GLU A 161 23.44 28.29 -82.44
N GLU A 162 22.91 28.77 -83.57
CA GLU A 162 21.51 28.62 -83.92
C GLU A 162 21.11 27.14 -84.03
N TYR A 163 21.95 26.29 -84.64
CA TYR A 163 21.68 24.86 -84.75
C TYR A 163 21.64 24.13 -83.39
N SER A 164 22.48 24.53 -82.43
CA SER A 164 22.55 23.93 -81.09
C SER A 164 21.41 24.39 -80.16
N ALA A 165 20.88 25.60 -80.39
CA ALA A 165 19.86 26.20 -79.54
C ALA A 165 18.42 25.71 -79.80
N TYR A 166 18.16 24.99 -80.90
CA TYR A 166 16.82 24.57 -81.32
C TYR A 166 16.61 23.05 -81.32
N ASP A 167 15.49 22.64 -80.74
CA ASP A 167 14.95 21.27 -80.69
C ASP A 167 14.59 20.73 -82.10
N GLU A 168 14.70 19.41 -82.31
CA GLU A 168 14.83 18.65 -83.59
C GLU A 168 13.79 18.89 -84.71
N SER A 169 12.84 19.82 -84.55
CA SER A 169 11.61 19.91 -85.34
C SER A 169 11.52 21.09 -86.32
N ARG A 170 12.52 21.97 -86.46
CA ARG A 170 12.48 23.07 -87.44
C ARG A 170 13.74 23.17 -88.30
N ARG A 171 13.55 22.89 -89.60
CA ARG A 171 14.47 23.12 -90.73
C ARG A 171 15.90 22.62 -90.49
N ARG A 172 16.11 21.32 -90.74
CA ARG A 172 17.44 20.81 -91.07
C ARG A 172 18.00 21.68 -92.20
N PHE A 173 19.04 22.44 -91.94
CA PHE A 173 19.92 22.96 -92.99
C PHE A 173 20.76 21.75 -93.43
N PRO A 174 20.40 21.04 -94.52
CA PRO A 174 21.06 19.79 -94.86
C PRO A 174 22.55 20.00 -95.14
N GLY A 175 22.90 21.21 -95.57
CA GLY A 175 24.28 21.65 -95.76
C GLY A 175 25.07 21.84 -94.45
N LEU A 176 24.44 22.30 -93.35
CA LEU A 176 25.12 22.47 -92.06
C LEU A 176 25.32 21.12 -91.35
N GLU A 177 24.35 20.22 -91.44
CA GLU A 177 24.46 18.83 -90.97
C GLU A 177 25.61 18.10 -91.71
N TYR A 178 25.71 18.28 -93.02
CA TYR A 178 26.83 17.79 -93.82
C TYR A 178 28.18 18.38 -93.36
N LEU A 179 28.24 19.68 -93.06
CA LEU A 179 29.45 20.31 -92.55
C LEU A 179 29.86 19.72 -91.18
N LEU A 180 28.93 19.58 -90.24
CA LEU A 180 29.21 19.06 -88.90
C LEU A 180 29.66 17.60 -88.94
N THR A 181 29.03 16.79 -89.79
CA THR A 181 29.45 15.40 -89.99
C THR A 181 30.82 15.30 -90.66
N LEU A 182 31.14 16.21 -91.60
CA LEU A 182 32.46 16.28 -92.24
C LEU A 182 33.57 16.73 -91.27
N GLU A 183 33.28 17.71 -90.40
CA GLU A 183 34.18 18.12 -89.32
C GLU A 183 34.40 16.99 -88.30
N HIS A 184 33.33 16.31 -87.90
CA HIS A 184 33.42 15.16 -87.00
C HIS A 184 34.21 13.99 -87.63
N PHE A 185 34.00 13.72 -88.92
CA PHE A 185 34.77 12.74 -89.67
C PHE A 185 36.25 13.10 -89.71
N ARG A 186 36.58 14.38 -89.94
CA ARG A 186 37.96 14.88 -89.92
C ARG A 186 38.61 14.68 -88.54
N ASP A 187 37.90 14.97 -87.46
CA ASP A 187 38.41 14.76 -86.10
C ASP A 187 38.59 13.28 -85.74
N LEU A 188 37.68 12.40 -86.20
CA LEU A 188 37.81 10.96 -86.05
C LEU A 188 38.99 10.41 -86.85
N MET A 189 39.15 10.84 -88.11
CA MET A 189 40.27 10.46 -88.96
C MET A 189 41.60 10.85 -88.34
N ILE A 190 41.73 12.08 -87.85
CA ILE A 190 42.96 12.53 -87.17
C ILE A 190 43.23 11.69 -85.94
N LYS A 191 42.23 11.49 -85.07
CA LYS A 191 42.38 10.61 -83.90
C LYS A 191 42.83 9.20 -84.29
N GLN A 192 42.25 8.64 -85.35
CA GLN A 192 42.57 7.29 -85.82
C GLN A 192 43.95 7.18 -86.47
N MET A 193 44.42 8.27 -87.09
CA MET A 193 45.75 8.36 -87.70
C MET A 193 46.85 8.65 -86.68
N ASP A 194 46.51 9.31 -85.58
CA ASP A 194 47.41 9.57 -84.45
C ASP A 194 47.45 8.41 -83.43
N THR A 195 46.44 7.54 -83.40
CA THR A 195 46.43 6.35 -82.53
C THR A 195 47.37 5.28 -83.04
N THR A 196 48.32 4.88 -82.21
CA THR A 196 49.22 3.77 -82.53
C THR A 196 48.57 2.42 -82.23
N ALA A 197 49.00 1.37 -82.94
CA ALA A 197 48.52 0.00 -82.70
C ALA A 197 48.76 -0.49 -81.26
N ALA A 198 49.80 0.02 -80.60
CA ALA A 198 50.11 -0.27 -79.20
C ALA A 198 49.08 0.35 -78.25
N GLU A 199 48.69 1.61 -78.48
CA GLU A 199 47.67 2.31 -77.68
C GLU A 199 46.29 1.66 -77.84
N GLU A 200 45.92 1.23 -79.06
CA GLU A 200 44.64 0.55 -79.29
C GLU A 200 44.59 -0.81 -78.56
N LEU A 201 45.70 -1.55 -78.55
CA LEU A 201 45.80 -2.83 -77.83
C LEU A 201 45.73 -2.61 -76.31
N ALA A 202 46.43 -1.59 -75.79
CA ALA A 202 46.40 -1.22 -74.37
C ALA A 202 45.00 -0.80 -73.91
N ALA A 203 44.29 0.00 -74.72
CA ALA A 203 42.90 0.38 -74.46
C ALA A 203 41.99 -0.86 -74.38
N LYS A 204 42.09 -1.78 -75.35
CA LYS A 204 41.32 -3.04 -75.38
C LYS A 204 41.58 -3.93 -74.16
N LEU A 205 42.83 -4.04 -73.72
CA LEU A 205 43.19 -4.80 -72.52
C LEU A 205 42.63 -4.15 -71.25
N ASN A 206 42.68 -2.82 -71.15
CA ASN A 206 42.13 -2.10 -70.01
C ASN A 206 40.60 -2.20 -69.93
N THR A 207 39.88 -2.11 -71.06
CA THR A 207 38.44 -2.35 -71.09
C THR A 207 38.08 -3.75 -70.59
N ARG A 208 38.79 -4.80 -71.04
CA ARG A 208 38.53 -6.17 -70.55
C ARG A 208 38.82 -6.33 -69.06
N LYS A 209 39.85 -5.67 -68.53
CA LYS A 209 40.13 -5.66 -67.08
C LYS A 209 39.00 -4.98 -66.30
N LEU A 210 38.49 -3.85 -66.80
CA LEU A 210 37.37 -3.13 -66.20
C LEU A 210 36.09 -3.96 -66.25
N GLU A 211 35.79 -4.62 -67.37
CA GLU A 211 34.65 -5.53 -67.51
C GLU A 211 34.71 -6.67 -66.49
N GLY A 212 35.85 -7.36 -66.39
CA GLY A 212 36.02 -8.43 -65.41
C GLY A 212 35.97 -7.94 -63.95
N SER A 213 36.39 -6.70 -63.68
CA SER A 213 36.21 -6.08 -62.35
C SER A 213 34.75 -5.72 -62.09
N ASN A 214 34.05 -5.21 -63.10
CA ASN A 214 32.65 -4.82 -63.00
C ASN A 214 31.75 -6.05 -62.78
N GLU A 215 32.02 -7.16 -63.46
CA GLU A 215 31.32 -8.43 -63.22
C GLU A 215 31.47 -8.91 -61.77
N ARG A 216 32.68 -8.87 -61.21
CA ARG A 216 32.91 -9.23 -59.79
C ARG A 216 32.21 -8.28 -58.83
N LEU A 217 32.16 -6.99 -59.14
CA LEU A 217 31.44 -6.02 -58.32
C LEU A 217 29.93 -6.27 -58.39
N MET A 218 29.40 -6.59 -59.57
CA MET A 218 27.99 -6.97 -59.75
C MET A 218 27.64 -8.24 -58.98
N GLU A 219 28.53 -9.23 -58.95
CA GLU A 219 28.34 -10.45 -58.15
C GLU A 219 28.29 -10.14 -56.65
N LYS A 220 29.22 -9.31 -56.15
CA LYS A 220 29.19 -8.85 -54.75
C LYS A 220 27.95 -8.03 -54.41
N ILE A 221 27.50 -7.17 -55.32
CA ILE A 221 26.25 -6.41 -55.13
C ILE A 221 25.07 -7.39 -54.98
N LYS A 222 25.02 -8.44 -55.81
CA LYS A 222 23.96 -9.46 -55.71
C LYS A 222 24.02 -10.21 -54.38
N GLU A 223 25.21 -10.64 -53.95
CA GLU A 223 25.42 -11.31 -52.66
C GLU A 223 24.94 -10.42 -51.50
N TYR A 224 25.41 -9.16 -51.42
CA TYR A 224 24.98 -8.23 -50.37
C TYR A 224 23.49 -7.88 -50.43
N THR A 225 22.91 -7.81 -51.64
CA THR A 225 21.47 -7.59 -51.78
C THR A 225 20.68 -8.79 -51.25
N GLN A 226 21.18 -10.01 -51.45
CA GLN A 226 20.57 -11.22 -50.91
C GLN A 226 20.70 -11.27 -49.38
N ASP A 227 21.90 -11.06 -48.83
CA ASP A 227 22.13 -11.05 -47.39
C ASP A 227 21.23 -10.02 -46.68
N LEU A 228 21.13 -8.82 -47.27
CA LEU A 228 20.30 -7.75 -46.72
C LEU A 228 18.81 -8.12 -46.77
N LYS A 229 18.37 -8.83 -47.80
CA LYS A 229 17.01 -9.34 -47.89
C LYS A 229 16.73 -10.41 -46.83
N GLU A 230 17.64 -11.36 -46.65
CA GLU A 230 17.50 -12.43 -45.63
C GLU A 230 17.49 -11.86 -44.21
N GLU A 231 18.38 -10.91 -43.90
CA GLU A 231 18.38 -10.21 -42.61
C GLU A 231 17.11 -9.38 -42.41
N ASN A 232 16.61 -8.70 -43.45
CA ASN A 232 15.36 -7.95 -43.35
C ASN A 232 14.16 -8.87 -43.09
N GLU A 233 14.08 -10.02 -43.76
CA GLU A 233 13.04 -11.03 -43.52
C GLU A 233 13.10 -11.56 -42.08
N ARG A 234 14.29 -11.92 -41.57
CA ARG A 234 14.47 -12.34 -40.17
C ARG A 234 14.09 -11.26 -39.17
N PHE A 235 14.44 -10.01 -39.46
CA PHE A 235 14.09 -8.87 -38.64
C PHE A 235 12.57 -8.68 -38.61
N GLU A 236 11.89 -8.71 -39.76
CA GLU A 236 10.43 -8.61 -39.85
C GLU A 236 9.71 -9.74 -39.10
N GLU A 237 10.18 -10.98 -39.22
CA GLU A 237 9.63 -12.11 -38.46
C GLU A 237 9.78 -11.90 -36.95
N THR A 238 10.96 -11.50 -36.50
CA THR A 238 11.22 -11.21 -35.08
C THR A 238 10.33 -10.07 -34.60
N MET A 239 10.15 -9.04 -35.42
CA MET A 239 9.33 -7.89 -35.07
C MET A 239 7.83 -8.24 -35.02
N ARG A 240 7.37 -9.11 -35.92
CA ARG A 240 6.01 -9.67 -35.88
C ARG A 240 5.78 -10.45 -34.58
N MET A 241 6.69 -11.36 -34.22
CA MET A 241 6.59 -12.14 -32.97
C MET A 241 6.56 -11.25 -31.73
N LYS A 242 7.39 -10.20 -31.69
CA LYS A 242 7.40 -9.23 -30.59
C LYS A 242 6.10 -8.44 -30.53
N THR A 243 5.57 -8.00 -31.68
CA THR A 243 4.30 -7.28 -31.76
C THR A 243 3.14 -8.14 -31.27
N ASP A 244 3.09 -9.41 -31.68
CA ASP A 244 2.08 -10.38 -31.22
C ASP A 244 2.20 -10.68 -29.71
N LEU A 245 3.41 -10.68 -29.17
CA LEU A 245 3.64 -10.82 -27.73
C LEU A 245 3.16 -9.59 -26.96
N ILE A 246 3.47 -8.39 -27.45
CA ILE A 246 3.01 -7.12 -26.85
C ILE A 246 1.49 -7.09 -26.80
N ALA A 247 0.81 -7.40 -27.92
CA ALA A 247 -0.65 -7.42 -27.99
C ALA A 247 -1.28 -8.40 -26.98
N ARG A 248 -0.69 -9.58 -26.79
CA ARG A 248 -1.13 -10.56 -25.77
C ARG A 248 -0.94 -10.04 -24.35
N LEU A 249 0.22 -9.45 -24.05
CA LEU A 249 0.50 -8.90 -22.73
C LEU A 249 -0.42 -7.71 -22.40
N GLU A 250 -0.71 -6.86 -23.37
CA GLU A 250 -1.67 -5.76 -23.23
C GLU A 250 -3.08 -6.29 -22.92
N GLN A 251 -3.51 -7.36 -23.59
CA GLN A 251 -4.79 -8.02 -23.32
C GLN A 251 -4.82 -8.64 -21.91
N GLU A 252 -3.75 -9.32 -21.49
CA GLU A 252 -3.64 -9.89 -20.14
C GLU A 252 -3.71 -8.80 -19.06
N ILE A 253 -2.99 -7.69 -19.26
CA ILE A 253 -3.04 -6.53 -18.36
C ILE A 253 -4.46 -5.97 -18.29
N ALA A 254 -5.15 -5.83 -19.43
CA ALA A 254 -6.52 -5.33 -19.45
C ALA A 254 -7.48 -6.24 -18.67
N ILE A 255 -7.36 -7.57 -18.82
CA ILE A 255 -8.16 -8.54 -18.07
C ILE A 255 -7.84 -8.48 -16.57
N LEU A 256 -6.57 -8.47 -16.20
CA LEU A 256 -6.13 -8.39 -14.81
C LEU A 256 -6.63 -7.10 -14.13
N ASN A 257 -6.56 -5.97 -14.82
CA ASN A 257 -7.04 -4.69 -14.31
C ASN A 257 -8.56 -4.71 -14.10
N ARG A 258 -9.32 -5.26 -15.05
CA ARG A 258 -10.77 -5.44 -14.91
C ARG A 258 -11.12 -6.33 -13.72
N ASP A 259 -10.43 -7.46 -13.57
CA ASP A 259 -10.66 -8.38 -12.46
C ASP A 259 -10.26 -7.78 -11.09
N ALA A 260 -9.19 -6.99 -11.06
CA ALA A 260 -8.79 -6.25 -9.87
C ALA A 260 -9.86 -5.20 -9.49
N GLU A 261 -10.38 -4.46 -10.47
CA GLU A 261 -11.44 -3.47 -10.25
C GLU A 261 -12.72 -4.11 -9.72
N ILE A 262 -13.15 -5.23 -10.31
CA ILE A 262 -14.34 -5.98 -9.84
C ILE A 262 -14.12 -6.50 -8.41
N ARG A 263 -12.95 -7.08 -8.12
CA ARG A 263 -12.63 -7.57 -6.76
C ARG A 263 -12.58 -6.44 -5.74
N LEU A 264 -12.02 -5.29 -6.10
CA LEU A 264 -11.97 -4.13 -5.24
C LEU A 264 -13.37 -3.60 -4.95
N LYS A 265 -14.21 -3.39 -5.98
CA LYS A 265 -15.60 -2.95 -5.83
C LYS A 265 -16.39 -3.90 -4.93
N LYS A 266 -16.26 -5.21 -5.14
CA LYS A 266 -16.91 -6.22 -4.30
C LYS A 266 -16.45 -6.12 -2.84
N LYS A 267 -15.14 -6.00 -2.60
CA LYS A 267 -14.59 -5.89 -1.24
C LYS A 267 -15.05 -4.63 -0.53
N ILE A 268 -15.16 -3.51 -1.24
CA ILE A 268 -15.71 -2.25 -0.70
C ILE A 268 -17.17 -2.47 -0.27
N LEU A 269 -18.01 -3.00 -1.16
CA LEU A 269 -19.43 -3.25 -0.86
C LEU A 269 -19.64 -4.24 0.31
N ASP A 270 -18.87 -5.33 0.34
CA ASP A 270 -18.93 -6.32 1.42
C ASP A 270 -18.48 -5.70 2.76
N SER A 271 -17.42 -4.88 2.74
CA SER A 271 -16.93 -4.15 3.91
C SER A 271 -17.95 -3.14 4.43
N ASP A 272 -18.55 -2.33 3.54
CA ASP A 272 -19.57 -1.34 3.89
C ASP A 272 -20.80 -2.02 4.50
N ARG A 273 -21.25 -3.13 3.90
CA ARG A 273 -22.34 -3.94 4.45
C ARG A 273 -22.00 -4.45 5.86
N GLN A 274 -20.80 -4.96 6.06
CA GLN A 274 -20.36 -5.49 7.35
C GLN A 274 -20.26 -4.38 8.40
N MET A 275 -19.76 -3.20 8.01
CA MET A 275 -19.72 -2.01 8.87
C MET A 275 -21.13 -1.59 9.29
N VAL A 276 -22.07 -1.47 8.35
CA VAL A 276 -23.47 -1.11 8.66
C VAL A 276 -24.12 -2.10 9.63
N LEU A 277 -23.90 -3.41 9.41
CA LEU A 277 -24.42 -4.44 10.32
C LEU A 277 -23.79 -4.33 11.72
N ALA A 278 -22.48 -4.12 11.80
CA ALA A 278 -21.77 -3.96 13.07
C ALA A 278 -22.22 -2.69 13.82
N THR A 279 -22.36 -1.56 13.11
CA THR A 279 -22.87 -0.31 13.70
C THR A 279 -24.28 -0.51 14.22
N ARG A 280 -25.18 -1.15 13.45
CA ARG A 280 -26.54 -1.42 13.90
C ARG A 280 -26.58 -2.33 15.13
N ALA A 281 -25.78 -3.40 15.14
CA ALA A 281 -25.67 -4.28 16.30
C ALA A 281 -25.16 -3.55 17.54
N HIS A 282 -24.17 -2.66 17.38
CA HIS A 282 -23.67 -1.81 18.46
C HIS A 282 -24.71 -0.82 18.96
N LEU A 283 -25.50 -0.20 18.07
CA LEU A 283 -26.57 0.72 18.46
C LEU A 283 -27.62 0.00 19.30
N VAL A 284 -28.11 -1.16 18.86
CA VAL A 284 -29.08 -1.96 19.63
C VAL A 284 -28.52 -2.34 21.00
N LYS A 285 -27.27 -2.82 21.05
CA LYS A 285 -26.62 -3.16 22.33
C LYS A 285 -26.47 -1.94 23.25
N ASN A 286 -26.17 -0.77 22.70
CA ASN A 286 -26.06 0.47 23.47
C ASN A 286 -27.42 0.91 24.03
N GLU A 287 -28.50 0.79 23.24
CA GLU A 287 -29.86 1.04 23.72
C GLU A 287 -30.24 0.10 24.87
N MET A 288 -29.99 -1.21 24.73
CA MET A 288 -30.23 -2.18 25.80
C MET A 288 -29.44 -1.84 27.07
N LEU A 289 -28.16 -1.51 26.96
CA LEU A 289 -27.34 -1.14 28.12
C LEU A 289 -27.83 0.14 28.80
N LYS A 290 -28.36 1.11 28.04
CA LYS A 290 -28.97 2.32 28.60
C LYS A 290 -30.27 2.02 29.33
N GLU A 291 -31.09 1.12 28.80
CA GLU A 291 -32.30 0.66 29.48
C GLU A 291 -31.96 -0.05 30.79
N GLU A 292 -30.99 -0.97 30.77
CA GLU A 292 -30.47 -1.65 31.96
C GLU A 292 -29.89 -0.66 33.00
N GLU A 293 -29.16 0.37 32.55
CA GLU A 293 -28.64 1.44 33.42
C GLU A 293 -29.77 2.19 34.14
N VAL A 294 -30.82 2.56 33.41
CA VAL A 294 -31.99 3.25 33.96
C VAL A 294 -32.71 2.34 34.95
N GLU A 295 -32.98 1.09 34.59
CA GLU A 295 -33.63 0.12 35.47
C GLU A 295 -32.83 -0.09 36.77
N CYS A 296 -31.51 -0.29 36.67
CA CYS A 296 -30.64 -0.44 37.84
C CYS A 296 -30.66 0.80 38.74
N ARG A 297 -30.67 2.01 38.15
CA ARG A 297 -30.76 3.26 38.91
C ARG A 297 -32.10 3.37 39.64
N GLU A 298 -33.21 3.06 38.98
CA GLU A 298 -34.54 3.09 39.60
C GLU A 298 -34.66 2.05 40.73
N LEU A 299 -34.14 0.84 40.52
CA LEU A 299 -34.09 -0.20 41.55
C LEU A 299 -33.29 0.27 42.77
N TYR A 300 -32.11 0.86 42.55
CA TYR A 300 -31.29 1.41 43.62
C TYR A 300 -32.01 2.50 44.41
N GLU A 301 -32.59 3.50 43.73
CA GLU A 301 -33.35 4.58 44.37
C GLU A 301 -34.55 4.05 45.18
N ASN A 302 -35.24 3.03 44.66
CA ASN A 302 -36.35 2.40 45.36
C ASN A 302 -35.89 1.66 46.63
N ILE A 303 -34.76 0.94 46.57
CA ILE A 303 -34.17 0.27 47.73
C ILE A 303 -33.72 1.31 48.75
N LEU A 304 -33.01 2.35 48.32
CA LEU A 304 -32.57 3.43 49.20
C LEU A 304 -33.75 4.07 49.93
N ARG A 305 -34.84 4.39 49.21
CA ARG A 305 -36.06 4.95 49.81
C ARG A 305 -36.66 4.02 50.86
N LYS A 306 -36.77 2.70 50.58
CA LYS A 306 -37.25 1.70 51.54
C LYS A 306 -36.39 1.67 52.80
N HIS A 307 -35.07 1.59 52.63
CA HIS A 307 -34.12 1.54 53.73
C HIS A 307 -34.20 2.81 54.60
N LEU A 308 -34.33 4.00 53.99
CA LEU A 308 -34.49 5.25 54.74
C LEU A 308 -35.80 5.29 55.56
N ILE A 309 -36.90 4.77 55.00
CA ILE A 309 -38.17 4.67 55.71
C ILE A 309 -38.05 3.69 56.88
N ASP A 310 -37.47 2.51 56.65
CA ASP A 310 -37.28 1.49 57.68
C ASP A 310 -36.38 2.01 58.80
N GLU A 311 -35.27 2.67 58.46
CA GLU A 311 -34.35 3.31 59.40
C GLU A 311 -35.09 4.35 60.27
N LYS A 312 -35.87 5.25 59.65
CA LYS A 312 -36.66 6.25 60.37
C LYS A 312 -37.68 5.59 61.31
N ASN A 313 -38.33 4.51 60.86
CA ASN A 313 -39.26 3.75 61.67
C ASN A 313 -38.57 3.08 62.86
N GLN A 314 -37.37 2.52 62.67
CA GLN A 314 -36.58 1.93 63.74
C GLN A 314 -36.12 2.99 64.76
N ARG A 315 -35.66 4.16 64.31
CA ARG A 315 -35.36 5.28 65.22
C ARG A 315 -36.58 5.70 66.05
N ALA A 316 -37.75 5.79 65.42
CA ALA A 316 -38.98 6.15 66.12
C ALA A 316 -39.40 5.06 67.14
N ARG A 317 -39.26 3.77 66.80
CA ARG A 317 -39.49 2.66 67.75
C ARG A 317 -38.52 2.70 68.91
N ARG A 318 -37.22 2.89 68.64
CA ARG A 318 -36.18 3.02 69.66
C ARG A 318 -36.50 4.17 70.63
N PHE A 319 -36.80 5.35 70.10
CA PHE A 319 -37.17 6.52 70.91
C PHE A 319 -38.39 6.25 71.81
N LYS A 320 -39.43 5.57 71.30
CA LYS A 320 -40.60 5.18 72.10
C LYS A 320 -40.23 4.24 73.25
N VAL A 321 -39.42 3.22 72.97
CA VAL A 321 -38.97 2.25 74.00
C VAL A 321 -38.07 2.93 75.03
N GLU A 322 -37.12 3.77 74.60
CA GLU A 322 -36.26 4.57 75.49
C GLU A 322 -37.10 5.48 76.40
N THR A 323 -38.12 6.15 75.84
CA THR A 323 -39.04 7.01 76.61
C THR A 323 -39.85 6.19 77.63
N GLN A 324 -40.34 5.00 77.25
CA GLN A 324 -41.05 4.10 78.17
C GLN A 324 -40.14 3.61 79.30
N LEU A 325 -38.90 3.23 78.98
CA LEU A 325 -37.91 2.79 79.97
C LEU A 325 -37.57 3.91 80.95
N LEU A 326 -37.35 5.13 80.47
CA LEU A 326 -37.14 6.31 81.31
C LEU A 326 -38.35 6.57 82.24
N SER A 327 -39.57 6.42 81.72
CA SER A 327 -40.78 6.56 82.55
C SER A 327 -40.88 5.49 83.63
N TRP A 328 -40.53 4.23 83.33
CA TRP A 328 -40.49 3.16 84.34
C TRP A 328 -39.41 3.40 85.39
N LEU A 329 -38.23 3.86 84.97
CA LEU A 329 -37.13 4.18 85.88
C LEU A 329 -37.52 5.34 86.81
N GLN A 330 -38.12 6.41 86.29
CA GLN A 330 -38.64 7.51 87.11
C GLN A 330 -39.70 7.05 88.12
N LYS A 331 -40.60 6.15 87.73
CA LYS A 331 -41.60 5.58 88.64
C LYS A 331 -40.97 4.74 89.74
N TYR A 332 -40.01 3.90 89.37
CA TYR A 332 -39.26 3.09 90.32
C TYR A 332 -38.48 3.97 91.31
N ASP A 333 -37.77 4.99 90.83
CA ASP A 333 -37.03 5.93 91.67
C ASP A 333 -37.95 6.66 92.65
N LEU A 334 -39.13 7.09 92.19
CA LEU A 334 -40.15 7.72 93.04
C LEU A 334 -40.68 6.74 94.10
N GLU A 335 -41.07 5.53 93.70
CA GLU A 335 -41.59 4.51 94.62
C GLU A 335 -40.53 4.09 95.65
N MET A 336 -39.26 3.94 95.24
CA MET A 336 -38.17 3.63 96.16
C MET A 336 -37.89 4.79 97.12
N ALA A 337 -37.98 6.04 96.66
CA ALA A 337 -37.88 7.20 97.53
C ALA A 337 -39.02 7.25 98.56
N ASP A 338 -40.27 7.02 98.13
CA ASP A 338 -41.43 6.95 99.03
C ASP A 338 -41.28 5.81 100.05
N LYS A 339 -40.80 4.63 99.60
CA LYS A 339 -40.52 3.49 100.49
C LYS A 339 -39.40 3.76 101.48
N GLN A 340 -38.38 4.50 101.08
CA GLN A 340 -37.32 4.93 102.00
C GLN A 340 -37.87 5.85 103.08
N VAL A 341 -38.71 6.82 102.71
CA VAL A 341 -39.40 7.70 103.68
C VAL A 341 -40.26 6.89 104.64
N GLU A 342 -41.07 5.94 104.13
CA GLU A 342 -41.88 5.05 104.99
C GLU A 342 -41.01 4.23 105.96
N LEU A 343 -39.88 3.71 105.50
CA LEU A 343 -38.94 2.94 106.33
C LEU A 343 -38.29 3.81 107.40
N ASP A 344 -37.88 5.04 107.06
CA ASP A 344 -37.33 6.00 108.02
C ASP A 344 -38.38 6.37 109.08
N GLU A 345 -39.65 6.56 108.68
CA GLU A 345 -40.77 6.78 109.62
C GLU A 345 -41.00 5.59 110.56
N PHE A 346 -41.01 4.35 110.04
CA PHE A 346 -41.16 3.15 110.87
C PHE A 346 -39.99 2.96 111.81
N THR A 347 -38.77 3.24 111.35
CA THR A 347 -37.56 3.17 112.17
C THR A 347 -37.65 4.18 113.32
N THR A 348 -38.04 5.42 113.03
CA THR A 348 -38.27 6.46 114.05
C THR A 348 -39.31 6.02 115.08
N LYS A 349 -40.48 5.52 114.63
CA LYS A 349 -41.54 5.02 115.53
C LYS A 349 -41.08 3.83 116.38
N TYR A 350 -40.31 2.91 115.80
CA TYR A 350 -39.76 1.77 116.52
C TYR A 350 -38.77 2.24 117.60
N GLU A 351 -37.87 3.16 117.26
CA GLU A 351 -36.93 3.75 118.22
C GLU A 351 -37.67 4.48 119.36
N ASP A 352 -38.73 5.23 119.06
CA ASP A 352 -39.59 5.88 120.05
C ASP A 352 -40.27 4.85 120.99
N GLU A 353 -40.82 3.76 120.44
CA GLU A 353 -41.46 2.72 121.26
C GLU A 353 -40.45 1.93 122.09
N VAL A 354 -39.24 1.66 121.57
CA VAL A 354 -38.15 1.07 122.36
C VAL A 354 -37.79 1.97 123.53
N GLN A 355 -37.63 3.28 123.31
CA GLN A 355 -37.38 4.23 124.40
C GLN A 355 -38.49 4.23 125.44
N LYS A 356 -39.76 4.19 125.04
CA LYS A 356 -40.90 4.09 125.98
C LYS A 356 -40.90 2.78 126.76
N CYS A 357 -40.58 1.66 126.12
CA CYS A 357 -40.44 0.37 126.78
C CYS A 357 -39.33 0.43 127.84
N ASP A 358 -38.16 0.95 127.50
CA ASP A 358 -37.05 1.13 128.42
C ASP A 358 -37.45 2.02 129.62
N GLU A 359 -38.18 3.12 129.37
CA GLU A 359 -38.73 3.98 130.43
C GLU A 359 -39.73 3.26 131.34
N LEU A 360 -40.60 2.42 130.77
CA LEU A 360 -41.58 1.64 131.53
C LEU A 360 -40.92 0.54 132.34
N GLU A 361 -39.92 -0.15 131.80
CA GLU A 361 -39.11 -1.13 132.53
C GLU A 361 -38.40 -0.48 133.71
N LEU A 362 -37.84 0.73 133.52
CA LEU A 362 -37.26 1.51 134.63
C LEU A 362 -38.29 1.85 135.71
N LYS A 363 -39.50 2.30 135.32
CA LYS A 363 -40.59 2.59 136.25
C LYS A 363 -41.09 1.34 136.98
N LEU A 364 -41.21 0.21 136.30
CA LEU A 364 -41.57 -1.07 136.91
C LEU A 364 -40.50 -1.51 137.90
N ALA A 365 -39.21 -1.45 137.51
CA ALA A 365 -38.10 -1.75 138.40
C ALA A 365 -38.06 -0.82 139.63
N GLU A 366 -38.51 0.43 139.49
CA GLU A 366 -38.70 1.35 140.61
C GLU A 366 -39.88 0.95 141.50
N GLN A 367 -41.05 0.61 140.93
CA GLN A 367 -42.21 0.12 141.69
C GLN A 367 -41.91 -1.20 142.41
N ASP A 368 -41.17 -2.12 141.79
CA ASP A 368 -40.79 -3.41 142.39
C ASP A 368 -39.97 -3.23 143.66
N LYS A 369 -39.18 -2.14 143.79
CA LYS A 369 -38.46 -1.83 145.03
C LYS A 369 -39.39 -1.60 146.21
N GLU A 370 -40.61 -1.12 145.98
CA GLU A 370 -41.62 -0.88 147.02
C GLU A 370 -42.61 -2.06 147.15
N TYR A 371 -43.04 -2.61 146.02
CA TYR A 371 -44.05 -3.66 145.98
C TYR A 371 -43.54 -5.01 146.50
N VAL A 372 -42.31 -5.41 146.14
CA VAL A 372 -41.71 -6.68 146.58
C VAL A 372 -41.59 -6.75 148.12
N PRO A 373 -41.03 -5.76 148.83
CA PRO A 373 -40.97 -5.82 150.29
C PRO A 373 -42.37 -5.77 150.93
N LEU A 374 -43.32 -5.00 150.38
CA LEU A 374 -44.70 -4.96 150.88
C LEU A 374 -45.40 -6.32 150.75
N MET A 375 -45.22 -7.01 149.62
CA MET A 375 -45.77 -8.35 149.41
C MET A 375 -45.10 -9.40 150.29
N ALA A 376 -43.79 -9.30 150.51
CA ALA A 376 -43.08 -10.14 151.46
C ALA A 376 -43.58 -9.92 152.89
N GLU A 377 -43.83 -8.67 153.29
CA GLU A 377 -44.43 -8.34 154.59
C GLU A 377 -45.85 -8.93 154.73
N ARG A 378 -46.69 -8.80 153.70
CA ARG A 378 -48.02 -9.43 153.66
C ARG A 378 -47.96 -10.96 153.72
N GLU A 379 -47.01 -11.59 153.03
CA GLU A 379 -46.81 -13.05 153.09
C GLU A 379 -46.37 -13.48 154.50
N GLU A 380 -45.49 -12.72 155.14
CA GLU A 380 -45.07 -12.94 156.53
C GLU A 380 -46.27 -12.81 157.49
N GLU A 381 -47.12 -11.80 157.32
CA GLU A 381 -48.37 -11.64 158.09
C GLU A 381 -49.32 -12.84 157.91
N TYR A 382 -49.53 -13.30 156.68
CA TYR A 382 -50.33 -14.49 156.40
C TYR A 382 -49.73 -15.75 157.03
N HIS A 383 -48.40 -15.89 156.98
CA HIS A 383 -47.69 -17.00 157.62
C HIS A 383 -47.82 -16.97 159.13
N GLN A 384 -47.73 -15.78 159.74
CA GLN A 384 -47.94 -15.59 161.17
C GLN A 384 -49.38 -15.96 161.56
N GLU A 385 -50.39 -15.47 160.85
CA GLU A 385 -51.79 -15.83 161.08
C GLU A 385 -52.04 -17.34 160.98
N LEU A 386 -51.48 -18.01 159.97
CA LEU A 386 -51.64 -19.44 159.77
C LEU A 386 -50.98 -20.23 160.90
N THR A 387 -49.80 -19.79 161.34
CA THR A 387 -49.05 -20.41 162.44
C THR A 387 -49.79 -20.24 163.77
N GLU A 388 -50.39 -19.08 164.01
CA GLU A 388 -51.26 -18.86 165.17
C GLU A 388 -52.51 -19.75 165.16
N LYS A 389 -53.18 -19.87 164.01
CA LYS A 389 -54.33 -20.77 163.84
C LYS A 389 -53.93 -22.24 164.07
N MET A 390 -52.77 -22.67 163.55
CA MET A 390 -52.22 -24.01 163.76
C MET A 390 -51.86 -24.27 165.22
N ASN A 391 -51.23 -23.31 165.90
CA ASN A 391 -50.88 -23.41 167.32
C ASN A 391 -52.13 -23.49 168.22
N LYS A 392 -53.17 -22.70 167.94
CA LYS A 392 -54.47 -22.81 168.61
C LYS A 392 -55.07 -24.21 168.43
N PHE A 393 -55.05 -24.73 167.22
CA PHE A 393 -55.52 -26.08 166.92
C PHE A 393 -54.75 -27.18 167.68
N LEU A 394 -53.41 -27.08 167.74
CA LEU A 394 -52.55 -28.01 168.49
C LEU A 394 -52.85 -27.99 169.99
N LEU A 395 -53.02 -26.81 170.59
CA LEU A 395 -53.38 -26.65 172.01
C LEU A 395 -54.75 -27.26 172.34
N GLU A 396 -55.75 -27.02 171.48
CA GLU A 396 -57.07 -27.63 171.62
C GLU A 396 -57.04 -29.15 171.44
N HIS A 397 -56.25 -29.65 170.48
CA HIS A 397 -56.08 -31.08 170.25
C HIS A 397 -55.42 -31.76 171.45
N ALA A 398 -54.34 -31.19 171.99
CA ALA A 398 -53.67 -31.68 173.18
C ALA A 398 -54.63 -31.72 174.40
N ALA A 399 -55.43 -30.66 174.60
CA ALA A 399 -56.45 -30.62 175.64
C ALA A 399 -57.50 -31.75 175.46
N ARG A 400 -57.92 -32.02 174.23
CA ARG A 400 -58.89 -33.08 173.91
C ARG A 400 -58.33 -34.49 174.15
N VAL A 401 -57.07 -34.73 173.80
CA VAL A 401 -56.37 -36.02 174.03
C VAL A 401 -56.24 -36.30 175.53
N ILE A 402 -55.84 -35.29 176.34
CA ILE A 402 -55.75 -35.42 177.80
C ILE A 402 -57.12 -35.72 178.43
N GLN A 403 -58.17 -35.04 177.97
CA GLN A 403 -59.55 -35.26 178.44
C GLN A 403 -60.08 -36.67 178.11
N CYS A 404 -59.78 -37.20 176.91
CA CYS A 404 -60.16 -38.56 176.51
C CYS A 404 -59.41 -39.62 177.33
N ALA A 405 -58.09 -39.50 177.46
CA ALA A 405 -57.29 -40.45 178.24
C ALA A 405 -57.76 -40.53 179.71
N TRP A 406 -58.17 -39.41 180.30
CA TRP A 406 -58.73 -39.40 181.66
C TRP A 406 -60.09 -40.11 181.77
N ARG A 407 -60.96 -39.98 180.75
CA ARG A 407 -62.25 -40.68 180.69
C ARG A 407 -62.07 -42.20 180.55
N ASP A 408 -61.08 -42.65 179.78
CA ASP A 408 -60.78 -44.08 179.59
C ASP A 408 -60.22 -44.75 180.85
N VAL A 409 -59.45 -44.02 181.67
CA VAL A 409 -59.00 -44.52 182.98
C VAL A 409 -60.17 -44.70 183.96
N LEU A 410 -61.18 -43.81 183.91
CA LEU A 410 -62.41 -43.90 184.69
C LEU A 410 -63.29 -45.09 184.26
N ALA A 411 -63.44 -45.31 182.95
CA ALA A 411 -64.21 -46.43 182.39
C ALA A 411 -63.59 -47.80 182.74
N ASN A 412 -62.26 -47.94 182.60
CA ASN A 412 -61.54 -49.19 182.90
C ASN A 412 -61.59 -49.59 184.40
N ARG A 413 -61.77 -48.64 185.32
CA ARG A 413 -61.97 -48.93 186.76
C ARG A 413 -63.36 -49.49 187.07
N ALA A 414 -64.39 -49.08 186.33
CA ALA A 414 -65.76 -49.57 186.50
C ALA A 414 -65.92 -51.00 185.96
N GLU A 415 -65.25 -51.34 184.87
CA GLU A 415 -65.35 -52.64 184.21
C GLU A 415 -64.64 -53.77 185.00
N LYS A 416 -63.48 -53.49 185.62
CA LYS A 416 -62.80 -54.42 186.54
C LYS A 416 -63.63 -54.81 187.78
N LYS A 417 -64.55 -53.95 188.25
CA LYS A 417 -65.50 -54.27 189.34
C LYS A 417 -66.64 -55.19 188.88
N ARG A 418 -67.01 -55.14 187.59
CA ARG A 418 -68.13 -55.93 187.03
C ARG A 418 -67.69 -57.36 186.68
N LEU A 419 -66.47 -57.55 186.18
CA LEU A 419 -65.87 -58.86 185.88
C LEU A 419 -65.64 -59.73 187.13
N LYS A 420 -65.23 -59.14 188.26
CA LYS A 420 -65.11 -59.87 189.55
C LYS A 420 -66.45 -60.39 190.12
N LYS A 421 -67.59 -59.79 189.76
CA LYS A 421 -68.93 -60.25 190.16
C LYS A 421 -69.48 -61.38 189.28
N LEU A 422 -69.01 -61.54 188.04
CA LEU A 422 -69.44 -62.61 187.13
C LEU A 422 -68.72 -63.94 187.41
N GLN A 423 -67.42 -63.91 187.75
CA GLN A 423 -66.65 -65.12 188.07
C GLN A 423 -67.15 -65.84 189.33
N LYS A 424 -67.71 -65.12 190.32
CA LYS A 424 -68.35 -65.71 191.51
C LYS A 424 -69.72 -66.36 191.23
N LYS A 425 -70.38 -66.05 190.11
CA LYS A 425 -71.65 -66.67 189.69
C LYS A 425 -71.46 -67.93 188.83
N MET A 426 -70.38 -68.03 188.05
CA MET A 426 -70.07 -69.25 187.28
C MET A 426 -69.59 -70.42 188.15
N GLN A 427 -68.82 -70.16 189.22
CA GLN A 427 -68.39 -71.21 190.15
C GLN A 427 -69.53 -71.77 191.02
N ALA A 428 -70.65 -71.04 191.17
CA ALA A 428 -71.86 -71.52 191.83
C ALA A 428 -72.80 -72.32 190.89
N ALA A 429 -72.66 -72.18 189.57
CA ALA A 429 -73.42 -72.95 188.57
C ALA A 429 -72.78 -74.33 188.28
N GLN A 430 -71.46 -74.47 188.45
CA GLN A 430 -70.77 -75.77 188.36
C GLN A 430 -71.10 -76.72 189.51
N ALA A 431 -71.51 -76.23 190.69
CA ALA A 431 -71.94 -77.08 191.82
C ALA A 431 -73.42 -77.53 191.77
N ALA A 432 -74.25 -76.96 190.88
CA ALA A 432 -75.67 -77.29 190.76
C ALA A 432 -75.98 -78.26 189.60
N ALA A 433 -75.06 -78.44 188.64
CA ALA A 433 -75.23 -79.38 187.52
C ALA A 433 -74.81 -80.82 187.87
N GLU A 434 -73.91 -81.03 188.84
CA GLU A 434 -73.52 -82.37 189.35
C GLU A 434 -74.61 -83.09 190.17
N ALA A 435 -75.74 -82.44 190.47
CA ALA A 435 -76.86 -83.05 191.21
C ALA A 435 -78.04 -83.54 190.34
N ALA A 436 -78.08 -83.23 189.03
CA ALA A 436 -79.23 -83.53 188.17
C ALA A 436 -79.04 -84.74 187.22
N GLU A 437 -77.82 -85.25 187.06
CA GLU A 437 -77.53 -86.42 186.18
C GLU A 437 -77.30 -87.72 186.96
N LYS A 438 -78.11 -87.94 188.00
CA LYS A 438 -78.44 -89.28 188.53
C LYS A 438 -79.94 -89.38 188.74
N LYS A 439 -80.68 -89.71 187.68
CA LYS A 439 -81.76 -90.73 187.70
C LYS A 439 -82.39 -90.97 186.32
N LYS A 440 -81.74 -91.82 185.51
CA LYS A 440 -82.35 -92.92 184.72
C LYS A 440 -81.20 -93.68 184.02
N GLY A 441 -80.75 -94.83 184.52
CA GLY A 441 -81.23 -95.59 185.66
C GLY A 441 -80.19 -96.61 186.10
N LYS A 442 -80.60 -97.64 186.84
CA LYS A 442 -80.05 -98.94 186.46
C LYS A 442 -80.45 -99.13 184.98
N LYS A 443 -79.56 -99.48 184.05
CA LYS A 443 -78.29 -100.18 184.12
C LYS A 443 -77.26 -99.56 183.18
#